data_AF-E8RPM0-F1
#
_entry.id   AF-E8RPM0-F1
#
_cell.length_a   1.000
_cell.length_b   1.000
_cell.length_c   1.000
_cell.angle_alpha   90.00
_cell.angle_beta   90.00
_cell.angle_gamma   90.00
#
_symmetry.space_group_name_H-M   'P 1'
#
loop_
_entity.id
_entity.type
_entity.pdbx_description
1 polymer ?
#
loop_
_entity_poly.entity_id
_entity_poly.type
_entity_poly.pdbx_seq_one_letter_code
_entity_poly.pdbx_strand_id
1 'polypeptide(L)'
;MAKFFVLSTDQLTAQQITQLKNKLGKVIGWWHWLPNFWLIKDPKDEMQVGQLTQYISEINPMARCIAMEVDPVNWAARARNDSNGKSMTAWIEGEWRQP
;
A
#
# COMPACT_ATOMS: atom_id res chain seq x y z
N MET A 1 17.24 -3.16 4.07
CA MET A 1 16.89 -1.72 4.12
C MET A 1 15.40 -1.65 3.85
N ALA A 2 14.63 -0.77 4.49
CA ALA A 2 13.19 -0.76 4.22
C ALA A 2 12.91 -0.46 2.74
N LYS A 3 12.00 -1.23 2.14
CA LYS A 3 11.45 -0.99 0.81
C LYS A 3 10.06 -0.41 0.88
N PHE A 4 9.75 0.44 -0.08
CA PHE A 4 8.49 1.16 -0.15
C PHE A 4 7.84 0.88 -1.49
N PHE A 5 6.57 0.50 -1.46
CA PHE A 5 5.84 0.12 -2.65
C PHE A 5 4.52 0.87 -2.77
N VAL A 6 4.22 1.29 -3.99
CA VAL A 6 2.89 1.78 -4.37
C VAL A 6 2.18 0.68 -5.15
N LEU A 7 0.96 0.35 -4.75
CA LEU A 7 0.09 -0.57 -5.46
C LEU A 7 -1.22 0.15 -5.80
N SER A 8 -1.58 0.16 -7.07
CA SER A 8 -2.92 0.56 -7.50
C SER A 8 -3.66 -0.63 -8.10
N THR A 9 -4.96 -0.73 -7.83
CA THR A 9 -5.80 -1.86 -8.23
C THR A 9 -7.10 -1.36 -8.86
N ASP A 10 -7.82 -2.21 -9.60
CA ASP A 10 -9.25 -1.98 -9.82
C ASP A 10 -10.03 -2.00 -8.48
N GLN A 11 -11.33 -1.68 -8.52
CA GLN A 11 -12.19 -1.80 -7.35
C GLN A 11 -12.24 -3.25 -6.86
N LEU A 12 -11.53 -3.51 -5.77
CA LEU A 12 -11.61 -4.76 -5.02
C LEU A 12 -12.87 -4.75 -4.14
N THR A 13 -13.53 -5.89 -4.03
CA THR A 13 -14.62 -6.06 -3.07
C THR A 13 -14.10 -6.00 -1.63
N ALA A 14 -14.98 -5.75 -0.65
CA ALA A 14 -14.59 -5.76 0.77
C ALA A 14 -13.92 -7.08 1.21
N GLN A 15 -14.36 -8.21 0.64
CA GLN A 15 -13.76 -9.52 0.89
C GLN A 15 -12.35 -9.61 0.29
N GLN A 16 -12.16 -9.17 -0.95
CA GLN A 16 -10.87 -9.15 -1.63
C GLN A 16 -9.87 -8.21 -0.95
N ILE A 17 -10.34 -7.05 -0.48
CA ILE A 17 -9.57 -6.12 0.35
C ILE A 17 -9.08 -6.83 1.61
N THR A 18 -9.96 -7.58 2.29
CA THR A 18 -9.57 -8.36 3.49
C THR A 18 -8.54 -9.43 3.15
N GLN A 19 -8.68 -10.13 2.03
CA GLN A 19 -7.69 -11.11 1.58
C GLN A 19 -6.33 -10.47 1.28
N LEU A 20 -6.31 -9.29 0.64
CA LEU A 20 -5.09 -8.54 0.38
C LEU A 20 -4.41 -8.13 1.69
N LYS A 21 -5.17 -7.61 2.65
CA LYS A 21 -4.66 -7.28 4.00
C LYS A 21 -4.07 -8.50 4.69
N ASN A 22 -4.68 -9.67 4.56
CA ASN A 22 -4.15 -10.91 5.15
C ASN A 22 -2.85 -11.36 4.48
N LYS A 23 -2.74 -11.25 3.14
CA LYS A 23 -1.49 -11.52 2.42
C LYS A 23 -0.39 -10.52 2.81
N LEU A 24 -0.75 -9.25 2.95
CA LEU A 24 0.12 -8.17 3.41
C LEU A 24 0.43 -8.25 4.90
N GLY A 25 -0.28 -9.03 5.72
CA GLY A 25 -0.12 -9.11 7.17
C GLY A 25 1.27 -9.60 7.64
N LYS A 26 2.13 -10.04 6.70
CA LYS A 26 3.55 -10.33 6.93
C LYS A 26 4.47 -9.11 6.71
N VAL A 27 3.94 -8.03 6.15
CA VAL A 27 4.60 -6.77 5.75
C VAL A 27 4.07 -5.62 6.62
N ILE A 28 4.98 -4.82 7.18
CA ILE A 28 4.80 -4.16 8.49
C ILE A 28 3.99 -2.84 8.42
N GLY A 29 3.46 -2.45 7.27
CA GLY A 29 2.48 -1.38 7.21
C GLY A 29 1.84 -1.22 5.83
N TRP A 30 0.52 -1.04 5.80
CA TRP A 30 -0.20 -0.67 4.58
C TRP A 30 -1.23 0.43 4.86
N TRP A 31 -1.43 1.32 3.88
CA TRP A 31 -2.37 2.44 3.95
C TRP A 31 -3.24 2.53 2.72
N HIS A 32 -4.54 2.73 2.93
CA HIS A 32 -5.58 2.71 1.90
C HIS A 32 -6.69 3.74 2.18
N TRP A 33 -6.35 5.02 2.37
CA TRP A 33 -7.38 6.07 2.48
C TRP A 33 -7.84 6.58 1.11
N LEU A 34 -7.00 6.40 0.08
CA LEU A 34 -7.38 6.65 -1.29
C LEU A 34 -7.97 5.36 -1.88
N PRO A 35 -9.15 5.42 -2.52
CA PRO A 35 -9.71 4.27 -3.22
C PRO A 35 -8.69 3.71 -4.20
N ASN A 36 -8.57 2.38 -4.27
CA ASN A 36 -7.74 1.69 -5.25
C ASN A 36 -6.24 2.04 -5.20
N PHE A 37 -5.76 2.60 -4.09
CA PHE A 37 -4.38 3.03 -3.94
C PHE A 37 -3.82 2.60 -2.59
N TRP A 38 -2.66 1.97 -2.63
CA TRP A 38 -2.03 1.34 -1.48
C TRP A 38 -0.60 1.82 -1.36
N LEU A 39 -0.23 2.25 -0.15
CA LEU A 39 1.14 2.47 0.25
C LEU A 39 1.56 1.31 1.15
N ILE A 40 2.63 0.59 0.80
CA ILE A 40 3.12 -0.58 1.50
C ILE A 40 4.59 -0.40 1.90
N LYS A 41 4.91 -0.60 3.18
CA LYS A 41 6.28 -0.55 3.71
C LYS A 41 6.74 -1.96 4.11
N ASP A 42 7.85 -2.40 3.54
CA ASP A 42 8.55 -3.62 3.92
C ASP A 42 9.88 -3.30 4.60
N PRO A 43 9.94 -3.26 5.94
CA PRO A 43 11.15 -2.92 6.66
C PRO A 43 12.20 -4.04 6.67
N LYS A 44 11.83 -5.27 6.25
CA LYS A 44 12.73 -6.42 6.29
C LYS A 44 13.34 -6.75 4.93
N ASP A 45 12.92 -6.08 3.86
CA ASP A 45 13.41 -6.35 2.50
C ASP A 45 13.16 -7.81 2.07
N GLU A 46 12.00 -8.34 2.46
CA GLU A 46 11.56 -9.71 2.16
C GLU A 46 10.65 -9.75 0.91
N MET A 47 10.10 -8.60 0.52
CA MET A 47 9.12 -8.48 -0.55
C MET A 47 9.73 -7.90 -1.83
N GLN A 48 9.33 -8.48 -2.96
CA GLN A 48 9.62 -7.95 -4.30
C GLN A 48 8.35 -7.38 -4.92
N VAL A 49 8.49 -6.33 -5.74
CA VAL A 49 7.36 -5.66 -6.40
C VAL A 49 6.46 -6.62 -7.18
N GLY A 50 7.03 -7.63 -7.83
CA GLY A 50 6.29 -8.64 -8.59
C GLY A 50 5.32 -9.46 -7.73
N GLN A 51 5.65 -9.70 -6.46
CA GLN A 51 4.78 -10.45 -5.54
C GLN A 51 3.47 -9.72 -5.29
N LEU A 52 3.45 -8.38 -5.32
CA LEU A 52 2.21 -7.61 -5.17
C LEU A 52 1.23 -7.87 -6.31
N THR A 53 1.72 -7.90 -7.55
CA THR A 53 0.88 -8.23 -8.71
C THR A 53 0.40 -9.68 -8.67
N GLN A 54 1.25 -10.60 -8.20
CA GLN A 54 0.86 -12.00 -7.98
C GLN A 54 -0.25 -12.11 -6.93
N TYR A 55 -0.14 -11.41 -5.80
CA TYR A 55 -1.18 -11.41 -4.77
C TYR A 55 -2.53 -10.93 -5.32
N ILE A 56 -2.53 -9.90 -6.16
CA ILE A 56 -3.76 -9.44 -6.83
C ILE A 56 -4.30 -10.52 -7.77
N SER A 57 -3.46 -11.14 -8.60
CA SER A 57 -3.88 -12.22 -9.50
C SER A 57 -4.46 -13.42 -8.74
N GLU A 58 -3.93 -13.75 -7.56
CA GLU A 58 -4.44 -14.83 -6.71
C GLU A 58 -5.79 -14.50 -6.05
N ILE A 59 -6.03 -13.21 -5.76
CA ILE A 59 -7.29 -12.71 -5.16
C ILE A 59 -8.37 -12.55 -6.23
N ASN A 60 -8.01 -12.01 -7.38
CA ASN A 60 -8.88 -11.77 -8.51
C ASN A 60 -8.07 -11.79 -9.82
N PRO A 61 -8.10 -12.90 -10.58
CA PRO A 61 -7.37 -13.02 -11.85
C PRO A 61 -7.79 -12.00 -12.92
N MET A 62 -8.98 -11.40 -12.78
CA MET A 62 -9.52 -10.42 -13.73
C MET A 62 -9.23 -8.97 -13.32
N ALA A 63 -8.70 -8.73 -12.11
CA ALA A 63 -8.40 -7.37 -11.64
C ALA A 63 -7.14 -6.82 -12.30
N ARG A 64 -7.19 -5.57 -12.77
CA ARG A 64 -6.00 -4.85 -13.20
C ARG A 64 -5.29 -4.28 -11.98
N CYS A 65 -3.96 -4.27 -12.00
CA CYS A 65 -3.16 -3.59 -11.00
C CYS A 65 -1.82 -3.12 -11.57
N ILE A 66 -1.19 -2.19 -10.86
CA ILE A 66 0.20 -1.79 -11.09
C ILE A 66 0.88 -1.71 -9.73
N ALA A 67 2.08 -2.28 -9.63
CA ALA A 67 2.92 -2.19 -8.45
C ALA A 67 4.26 -1.55 -8.83
N MET A 68 4.75 -0.65 -7.99
CA MET A 68 6.02 0.06 -8.17
C MET A 68 6.79 0.06 -6.87
N GLU A 69 8.09 -0.23 -6.94
CA GLU A 69 9.03 0.06 -5.87
C GLU A 69 9.46 1.53 -5.97
N VAL A 70 9.59 2.21 -4.83
CA VAL A 70 9.96 3.62 -4.75
C VAL A 70 11.35 3.73 -4.12
N ASP A 71 12.36 3.98 -4.96
CA ASP A 71 13.74 4.20 -4.55
C ASP A 71 14.44 5.23 -5.47
N PRO A 72 14.94 6.37 -4.95
CA PRO A 72 14.84 6.83 -3.56
C PRO A 72 13.41 7.24 -3.19
N VAL A 73 13.09 7.14 -1.90
CA VAL A 73 11.78 7.56 -1.36
C VAL A 73 11.65 9.07 -1.45
N ASN A 74 10.91 9.55 -2.45
CA ASN A 74 10.59 10.96 -2.63
C ASN A 74 9.11 11.11 -3.00
N TRP A 75 8.32 11.64 -2.08
CA TRP A 75 6.87 11.77 -2.24
C TRP A 75 6.37 13.09 -1.64
N ALA A 76 5.19 13.51 -2.06
CA ALA A 76 4.45 14.61 -1.48
C ALA A 76 2.96 14.24 -1.43
N ALA A 77 2.27 14.69 -0.38
CA ALA A 77 0.86 14.41 -0.19
C ALA A 77 0.11 15.66 0.26
N ARG A 78 -1.17 15.75 -0.10
CA ARG A 78 -2.09 16.80 0.35
C ARG A 78 -3.41 16.15 0.75
N ALA A 79 -3.86 16.42 1.97
CA ALA A 79 -5.16 15.99 2.46
C ALA A 79 -5.78 17.05 3.36
N ARG A 80 -7.11 17.05 3.45
CA ARG A 80 -7.81 17.67 4.58
C ARG A 80 -7.92 16.63 5.69
N ASN A 81 -8.04 17.08 6.94
CA ASN A 81 -8.37 16.18 8.04
C ASN A 81 -9.74 15.54 7.78
N ASP A 82 -9.90 14.28 8.18
CA ASP A 82 -11.20 13.63 8.17
C ASP A 82 -12.14 14.25 9.23
N SER A 83 -13.39 13.79 9.27
CA SER A 83 -14.40 14.27 10.24
C SER A 83 -14.03 14.01 11.71
N ASN A 84 -13.02 13.17 11.96
CA ASN A 84 -12.51 12.82 13.28
C ASN A 84 -11.17 13.51 13.59
N GLY A 85 -10.72 14.45 12.75
CA GLY A 85 -9.47 15.18 12.91
C GLY A 85 -8.21 14.39 12.51
N LYS A 86 -8.34 13.20 11.90
CA LYS A 86 -7.19 12.40 11.47
C LYS A 86 -6.62 12.95 10.17
N SER A 87 -5.30 13.05 10.11
CA SER A 87 -4.58 13.53 8.95
C SER A 87 -3.89 12.38 8.21
N MET A 88 -4.23 12.22 6.93
CA MET A 88 -3.57 11.27 6.04
C MET A 88 -2.08 11.60 5.89
N THR A 89 -1.75 12.89 5.76
CA THR A 89 -0.36 13.32 5.55
C THR A 89 0.47 13.02 6.79
N ALA A 90 -0.07 13.22 7.99
CA ALA A 90 0.62 12.89 9.23
C ALA A 90 0.93 11.39 9.36
N TRP A 91 0.03 10.51 8.89
CA TRP A 91 0.27 9.06 8.88
C TRP A 91 1.43 8.72 7.92
N ILE A 92 1.39 9.23 6.70
CA ILE A 92 2.43 8.96 5.69
C ILE A 92 3.78 9.53 6.16
N GLU A 93 3.81 10.70 6.80
CA GLU A 93 5.04 11.26 7.38
C GLU A 93 5.64 10.39 8.50
N GLY A 94 4.81 9.75 9.32
CA GLY A 94 5.30 8.85 10.38
C GLY A 94 5.84 7.54 9.84
N GLU A 95 5.11 6.92 8.92
CA GLU A 95 5.38 5.55 8.47
C GLU A 95 6.33 5.48 7.26
N TRP A 96 6.15 6.39 6.31
CA TRP A 96 6.75 6.40 4.97
C TRP A 96 7.92 7.38 4.81
N ARG A 97 8.29 8.09 5.88
CA ARG A 97 9.49 8.96 5.91
C ARG A 97 10.67 8.31 6.64
N GLN A 98 10.41 7.35 7.54
CA GLN A 98 11.46 6.69 8.31
C GLN A 98 11.95 5.42 7.59
N PRO A 99 13.24 5.33 7.22
CA PRO A 99 13.84 4.10 6.69
C PRO A 99 13.86 2.96 7.71
#